data_AF-A0A9P5ZTK0-F1
#
_entry.id   AF-A0A9P5ZTK0-F1
#
_cell.length_a   1.000
_cell.length_b   1.000
_cell.length_c   1.000
_cell.angle_alpha   90.00
_cell.angle_beta   90.00
_cell.angle_gamma   90.00
#
_symmetry.space_group_name_H-M   'P 1'
#
loop_
_entity.id
_entity.type
_entity.pdbx_description
1 polymer ?
#
loop_
_entity_poly.entity_id
_entity_poly.type
_entity_poly.pdbx_seq_one_letter_code
_entity_poly.pdbx_strand_id
1 'polypeptide(L)'
;MPPHVLKDKTAMNKITLLGVKMVEEIASMNERTDDRNPQTIFKKFKDQVITTVWDRARVLVPMLEAKIKKLEAQLVSEMNKEEANRDQNVAAATIEEKIQILEERRHQQVRYTTAAMNRIHGETVSKYWTALNKAKTPRDTILGLRNCDGSGRILKDPKKMASLARKYHNDIQWEDLTPQAPTERKKNIDEALREVKCKLNPDQANFMSKRLTREEVAFALAHAETGKAAGINGIPYELWKALDQQFIDEKE
;
A
#
# COMPACT_ATOMS: atom_id res chain seq x y z
N MET A 1 -1.03 2.78 3.35
CA MET A 1 -1.51 4.12 3.76
C MET A 1 -0.89 4.51 5.11
N PRO A 2 -0.49 5.77 5.36
CA PRO A 2 0.11 6.17 6.64
C PRO A 2 -0.93 6.28 7.77
N PRO A 3 -0.77 5.57 8.92
CA PRO A 3 -1.79 5.54 9.98
C PRO A 3 -2.07 6.90 10.64
N HIS A 4 -1.08 7.80 10.71
CA HIS A 4 -1.23 9.09 11.37
C HIS A 4 -2.19 10.04 10.62
N VAL A 5 -2.35 9.87 9.30
CA VAL A 5 -3.27 10.68 8.50
C VAL A 5 -4.72 10.34 8.82
N LEU A 6 -4.99 9.11 9.27
CA LEU A 6 -6.33 8.70 9.70
C LEU A 6 -6.80 9.43 10.96
N LYS A 7 -5.88 10.02 11.73
CA LYS A 7 -6.20 10.86 12.90
C LYS A 7 -6.41 12.34 12.52
N ASP A 8 -6.11 12.73 11.28
CA ASP A 8 -6.27 14.11 10.83
C ASP A 8 -7.72 14.37 10.44
N LYS A 9 -8.39 15.25 11.20
CA LYS A 9 -9.80 15.61 10.98
C LYS A 9 -10.07 16.10 9.56
N THR A 10 -9.13 16.82 8.95
CA THR A 10 -9.34 17.37 7.60
C THR A 10 -9.33 16.29 6.52
N ALA A 11 -8.49 15.25 6.65
CA ALA A 11 -8.51 14.09 5.78
C ALA A 11 -9.80 13.29 5.98
N MET A 12 -10.17 13.00 7.24
CA MET A 12 -11.34 12.20 7.55
C MET A 12 -12.63 12.86 7.05
N ASN A 13 -12.83 14.15 7.26
CA ASN A 13 -14.01 14.87 6.74
C ASN A 13 -14.12 14.81 5.22
N LYS A 14 -13.00 14.89 4.49
CA LYS A 14 -12.98 14.72 3.04
C LYS A 14 -13.37 13.30 2.64
N ILE A 15 -12.86 12.29 3.35
CA ILE A 15 -13.19 10.88 3.08
C ILE A 15 -14.67 10.61 3.36
N THR A 16 -15.22 11.13 4.45
CA THR A 16 -16.65 11.03 4.78
C THR A 16 -17.50 11.66 3.67
N LEU A 17 -17.15 12.85 3.20
CA LEU A 17 -17.84 13.49 2.07
C LEU A 17 -17.79 12.64 0.78
N LEU A 18 -16.64 12.02 0.48
CA LEU A 18 -16.52 11.09 -0.65
C LEU A 18 -17.41 9.85 -0.45
N GLY A 19 -17.51 9.36 0.78
CA GLY A 19 -18.35 8.22 1.13
C GLY A 19 -19.84 8.51 0.95
N VAL A 20 -20.30 9.69 1.41
CA VAL A 20 -21.70 10.14 1.20
C VAL A 20 -22.02 10.22 -0.29
N LYS A 21 -21.16 10.88 -1.08
CA LYS A 21 -21.32 10.97 -2.55
C LYS A 21 -21.40 9.59 -3.22
N MET A 22 -20.57 8.65 -2.77
CA MET A 22 -20.57 7.29 -3.28
C MET A 22 -21.89 6.57 -2.98
N VAL A 23 -22.43 6.72 -1.77
CA VAL A 23 -23.72 6.13 -1.38
C VAL A 23 -24.86 6.73 -2.21
N GLU A 24 -24.87 8.05 -2.41
CA GLU A 24 -25.84 8.73 -3.27
C GLU A 24 -25.76 8.28 -4.74
N GLU A 25 -24.54 8.10 -5.26
CA GLU A 25 -24.32 7.61 -6.63
C GLU A 25 -24.81 6.16 -6.82
N ILE A 26 -24.68 5.32 -5.78
CA ILE A 26 -25.21 3.96 -5.78
C ILE A 26 -26.75 3.97 -5.65
N ALA A 27 -27.30 4.82 -4.78
CA ALA A 27 -28.75 4.91 -4.54
C ALA A 27 -29.52 5.46 -5.75
N SER A 28 -28.91 6.37 -6.52
CA SER A 28 -29.48 6.95 -7.74
C SER A 28 -29.33 6.09 -8.99
N MET A 29 -28.73 4.90 -8.86
CA MET A 29 -28.50 3.99 -9.98
C MET A 29 -29.73 3.15 -10.30
N ASN A 30 -30.33 3.39 -11.47
CA ASN A 30 -31.49 2.63 -11.95
C ASN A 30 -31.10 1.41 -12.80
N GLU A 31 -30.05 1.51 -13.61
CA GLU A 31 -29.58 0.43 -14.50
C GLU A 31 -28.08 0.17 -14.27
N ARG A 32 -27.71 -1.11 -14.29
CA ARG A 32 -26.32 -1.57 -14.12
C ARG A 32 -25.73 -1.92 -15.47
N THR A 33 -24.56 -1.37 -15.77
CA THR A 33 -23.75 -1.76 -16.92
C THR A 33 -22.39 -2.28 -16.46
N ASP A 34 -21.65 -2.93 -17.36
CA ASP A 34 -20.30 -3.43 -17.07
C ASP A 34 -19.37 -2.30 -16.59
N ASP A 35 -19.51 -1.10 -17.18
CA ASP A 35 -18.72 0.07 -16.81
C ASP A 35 -19.29 0.83 -15.60
N ARG A 36 -20.61 0.78 -15.40
CA ARG A 36 -21.30 1.53 -14.34
C ARG A 36 -22.11 0.58 -13.46
N ASN A 37 -21.46 0.12 -12.39
CA ASN A 37 -22.07 -0.72 -11.37
C ASN A 37 -21.53 -0.34 -9.98
N PRO A 38 -22.15 -0.83 -8.89
CA PRO A 38 -21.72 -0.46 -7.53
C PRO A 38 -20.26 -0.82 -7.23
N GLN A 39 -19.69 -1.83 -7.88
CA GLN A 39 -18.30 -2.24 -7.66
C GLN A 39 -17.32 -1.26 -8.33
N THR A 40 -17.63 -0.77 -9.53
CA THR A 40 -16.80 0.23 -10.21
C THR A 40 -16.85 1.58 -9.48
N ILE A 41 -18.02 1.96 -8.97
CA ILE A 41 -18.18 3.14 -8.09
C ILE A 41 -17.38 2.98 -6.80
N PHE A 42 -17.49 1.83 -6.12
CA PHE A 42 -16.74 1.57 -4.89
C PHE A 42 -15.22 1.56 -5.14
N LYS A 43 -14.78 1.05 -6.29
CA LYS A 43 -13.37 1.13 -6.70
C LYS A 43 -12.92 2.58 -6.86
N LYS A 44 -13.68 3.40 -7.60
CA LYS A 44 -13.40 4.83 -7.78
C LYS A 44 -13.31 5.58 -6.45
N PHE A 45 -14.22 5.29 -5.52
CA PHE A 45 -14.16 5.82 -4.16
C PHE A 45 -12.85 5.44 -3.47
N LYS A 46 -12.48 4.15 -3.45
CA LYS A 46 -11.21 3.68 -2.85
C LYS A 46 -9.99 4.39 -3.46
N ASP A 47 -9.96 4.55 -4.77
CA ASP A 47 -8.87 5.24 -5.46
C ASP A 47 -8.78 6.72 -5.04
N GLN A 48 -9.93 7.40 -4.91
CA GLN A 48 -10.00 8.79 -4.43
C GLN A 48 -9.59 8.92 -2.95
N VAL A 49 -9.97 7.97 -2.10
CA VAL A 49 -9.53 7.92 -0.70
C VAL A 49 -8.01 7.80 -0.61
N ILE A 50 -7.42 6.88 -1.39
CA ILE A 50 -5.98 6.67 -1.43
C ILE A 50 -5.27 7.98 -1.83
N THR A 51 -5.71 8.62 -2.90
CA THR A 51 -5.16 9.90 -3.35
C THR A 51 -5.27 10.99 -2.28
N THR A 52 -6.45 11.16 -1.70
CA THR A 52 -6.70 12.17 -0.65
C THR A 52 -5.78 11.99 0.55
N VAL A 53 -5.59 10.75 0.99
CA VAL A 53 -4.71 10.44 2.12
C VAL A 53 -3.24 10.69 1.78
N TRP A 54 -2.80 10.31 0.57
CA TRP A 54 -1.42 10.56 0.15
C TRP A 54 -1.12 12.04 -0.03
N ASP A 55 -2.04 12.81 -0.61
CA ASP A 55 -1.88 14.27 -0.74
C ASP A 55 -1.77 14.92 0.64
N ARG A 56 -2.58 14.47 1.60
CA ARG A 56 -2.46 14.96 2.98
C ARG A 56 -1.16 14.51 3.64
N ALA A 57 -0.73 13.27 3.42
CA ALA A 57 0.54 12.76 3.93
C ALA A 57 1.74 13.58 3.43
N ARG A 58 1.74 13.97 2.14
CA ARG A 58 2.78 14.83 1.55
C ARG A 58 2.89 16.20 2.22
N VAL A 59 1.84 16.68 2.87
CA VAL A 59 1.85 17.92 3.64
C VAL A 59 2.25 17.65 5.10
N LEU A 60 1.65 16.64 5.73
CA LEU A 60 1.85 16.36 7.16
C LEU A 60 3.25 15.85 7.48
N VAL A 61 3.84 15.01 6.62
CA VAL A 61 5.17 14.43 6.87
C VAL A 61 6.25 15.53 6.90
N PRO A 62 6.36 16.43 5.89
CA PRO A 62 7.31 17.55 5.97
C PRO A 62 7.04 18.50 7.14
N MET A 63 5.77 18.75 7.49
CA MET A 63 5.45 19.59 8.65
C MET A 63 5.93 18.95 9.97
N LEU A 64 5.81 17.63 10.10
CA LEU A 64 6.31 16.89 11.26
C LEU A 64 7.85 16.96 11.33
N GLU A 65 8.54 16.78 10.21
CA GLU A 65 10.00 16.92 10.14
C GLU A 65 10.46 18.35 10.46
N ALA A 66 9.77 19.37 9.93
CA ALA A 66 10.06 20.77 10.24
C ALA A 66 9.83 21.08 11.72
N LYS A 67 8.81 20.47 12.34
CA LYS A 67 8.55 20.62 13.77
C LYS A 67 9.64 19.98 14.63
N ILE A 68 10.11 18.78 14.26
CA ILE A 68 11.25 18.13 14.92
C ILE A 68 12.48 19.03 14.84
N LYS A 69 12.86 19.48 13.64
CA LYS A 69 14.00 20.40 13.44
C LYS A 69 13.89 21.69 14.24
N LYS A 70 12.68 22.26 14.34
CA LYS A 70 12.44 23.47 15.14
C LYS A 70 12.66 23.21 16.63
N LEU A 71 12.16 22.08 17.14
CA LEU A 71 12.33 21.71 18.55
C LEU A 71 13.80 21.38 18.86
N GLU A 72 14.52 20.72 17.95
CA GLU A 72 15.96 20.47 18.06
C GLU A 72 16.74 21.80 18.13
N ALA A 73 16.42 22.76 17.26
CA ALA A 73 17.04 24.09 17.31
C ALA A 73 16.72 24.84 18.61
N GLN A 74 15.50 24.71 19.13
CA GLN A 74 15.10 25.28 20.41
C GLN A 74 15.87 24.65 21.57
N LEU A 75 16.02 23.32 21.58
CA LEU A 75 16.80 22.61 22.58
C LEU A 75 18.26 23.09 22.60
N VAL A 76 18.89 23.18 21.43
CA VAL A 76 20.27 23.71 21.31
C VAL A 76 20.36 25.15 21.83
N SER A 77 19.36 25.99 21.53
CA SER A 77 19.34 27.38 22.03
C SER A 77 19.11 27.50 23.54
N GLU A 78 18.35 26.60 24.14
CA GLU A 78 18.12 26.55 25.59
C GLU A 78 19.36 26.02 26.34
N MET A 79 20.03 25.00 25.80
CA MET A 79 21.23 24.42 26.39
C MET A 79 22.46 25.32 26.32
N ASN A 80 22.52 26.24 25.35
CA ASN A 80 23.64 27.17 25.16
C ASN A 80 23.51 28.49 25.94
N LYS A 81 22.53 28.65 26.83
CA LYS A 81 22.40 29.83 27.69
C LYS A 81 23.41 29.75 28.85
N GLU A 82 24.15 30.84 29.08
CA GLU A 82 25.29 30.86 30.02
C GLU A 82 24.91 30.66 31.50
N GLU A 83 23.66 30.92 31.89
CA GLU A 83 23.16 30.69 33.25
C GLU A 83 22.25 29.46 33.30
N ALA A 84 22.85 28.28 33.51
CA ALA A 84 22.13 27.03 33.72
C ALA A 84 21.27 27.11 35.00
N ASN A 85 20.02 27.53 34.84
CA ASN A 85 19.07 27.66 35.94
C ASN A 85 18.17 26.42 36.03
N ARG A 86 17.63 26.13 37.22
CA ARG A 86 16.81 24.91 37.44
C ARG A 86 15.60 24.84 36.51
N ASP A 87 15.03 26.01 36.18
CA ASP A 87 13.90 26.14 35.26
C ASP A 87 14.27 25.87 33.79
N GLN A 88 15.51 26.16 33.38
CA GLN A 88 15.99 25.82 32.03
C GLN A 88 16.15 24.32 31.85
N ASN A 89 16.63 23.61 32.88
CA ASN A 89 16.72 22.15 32.81
C ASN A 89 15.34 21.49 32.68
N VAL A 90 14.32 22.03 33.36
CA VAL A 90 12.92 21.57 33.21
C VAL A 90 12.39 21.88 31.81
N ALA A 91 12.66 23.06 31.28
CA ALA A 91 12.25 23.44 29.92
C ALA A 91 12.93 22.57 28.85
N ALA A 92 14.23 22.31 28.96
CA ALA A 92 14.99 21.43 28.08
C ALA A 92 14.45 19.99 28.12
N ALA A 93 14.23 19.43 29.31
CA ALA A 93 13.64 18.10 29.48
C ALA A 93 12.25 18.00 28.83
N THR A 94 11.44 19.05 28.94
CA THR A 94 10.11 19.11 28.29
C THR A 94 10.21 19.15 26.76
N ILE A 95 11.24 19.79 26.22
CA ILE A 95 11.49 19.83 24.76
C ILE A 95 11.99 18.47 24.28
N GLU A 96 12.91 17.83 25.01
CA GLU A 96 13.41 16.47 24.72
C GLU A 96 12.27 15.45 24.70
N GLU A 97 11.38 15.47 25.70
CA GLU A 97 10.21 14.59 25.73
C GLU A 97 9.33 14.78 24.49
N LYS A 98 9.10 16.03 24.07
CA LYS A 98 8.34 16.34 22.85
C LYS A 98 9.03 15.85 21.59
N ILE A 99 10.36 15.95 21.50
CA ILE A 99 11.13 15.40 20.38
C ILE A 99 10.99 13.88 20.36
N GLN A 100 11.23 13.22 21.50
CA GLN A 100 11.14 11.77 21.62
C GLN A 100 9.77 11.24 21.15
N ILE A 101 8.67 11.84 21.60
CA ILE A 101 7.31 11.43 21.18
C ILE A 101 7.13 11.57 19.65
N LEU A 102 7.68 12.62 19.04
CA LEU A 102 7.56 12.84 17.59
C LEU A 102 8.47 11.87 16.79
N GLU A 103 9.66 11.60 17.29
CA GLU A 103 10.59 10.63 16.69
C GLU A 103 10.06 9.20 16.79
N GLU A 104 9.51 8.81 17.93
CA GLU A 104 8.85 7.51 18.09
C GLU A 104 7.74 7.31 17.06
N ARG A 105 6.89 8.32 16.86
CA ARG A 105 5.84 8.29 15.81
C ARG A 105 6.43 8.12 14.41
N ARG A 106 7.51 8.84 14.10
CA ARG A 106 8.22 8.74 12.81
C ARG A 106 8.84 7.35 12.63
N HIS A 107 9.53 6.82 13.63
CA HIS A 107 10.16 5.50 13.57
C HIS A 107 9.13 4.38 13.44
N GLN A 108 8.02 4.45 14.18
CA GLN A 108 6.91 3.53 14.02
C GLN A 108 6.38 3.56 12.58
N GLN A 109 6.20 4.73 11.99
CA GLN A 109 5.76 4.85 10.60
C GLN A 109 6.74 4.19 9.64
N VAL A 110 8.04 4.46 9.76
CA VAL A 110 9.06 3.82 8.91
C VAL A 110 8.99 2.31 9.04
N ARG A 111 8.91 1.79 10.28
CA ARG A 111 8.76 0.34 10.54
C ARG A 111 7.53 -0.24 9.86
N TYR A 112 6.36 0.40 9.99
CA TYR A 112 5.13 -0.05 9.33
C TYR A 112 5.26 -0.05 7.81
N THR A 113 5.86 0.98 7.23
CA THR A 113 6.07 1.06 5.77
C THR A 113 7.03 -0.01 5.27
N THR A 114 8.14 -0.25 5.98
CA THR A 114 9.10 -1.29 5.63
C THR A 114 8.49 -2.68 5.80
N ALA A 115 7.74 -2.93 6.87
CA ALA A 115 7.04 -4.20 7.09
C ALA A 115 5.98 -4.45 6.02
N ALA A 116 5.20 -3.44 5.63
CA ALA A 116 4.23 -3.55 4.55
C ALA A 116 4.91 -3.81 3.20
N MET A 117 5.99 -3.07 2.88
CA MET A 117 6.78 -3.32 1.66
C MET A 117 7.37 -4.71 1.64
N ASN A 118 7.88 -5.20 2.77
CA ASN A 118 8.38 -6.56 2.89
C ASN A 118 7.29 -7.61 2.74
N ARG A 119 6.07 -7.36 3.25
CA ARG A 119 4.97 -8.31 3.07
C ARG A 119 4.49 -8.37 1.62
N ILE A 120 4.41 -7.23 0.94
CA ILE A 120 3.92 -7.15 -0.45
C ILE A 120 4.98 -7.67 -1.42
N HIS A 121 6.25 -7.32 -1.19
CA HIS A 121 7.33 -7.50 -2.16
C HIS A 121 8.48 -8.38 -1.67
N GLY A 122 8.50 -8.80 -0.42
CA GLY A 122 9.58 -9.59 0.18
C GLY A 122 9.56 -11.08 -0.16
N GLU A 123 8.49 -11.57 -0.81
CA GLU A 123 8.41 -12.93 -1.35
C GLU A 123 8.26 -12.94 -2.89
N THR A 124 8.05 -11.76 -3.50
CA THR A 124 7.94 -11.62 -4.96
C THR A 124 9.25 -11.08 -5.52
N VAL A 125 9.77 -11.71 -6.58
CA VAL A 125 10.98 -11.23 -7.30
C VAL A 125 10.70 -9.84 -7.89
N SER A 126 11.04 -8.83 -7.11
CA SER A 126 10.76 -7.42 -7.35
C SER A 126 12.03 -6.61 -7.10
N LYS A 127 12.08 -5.35 -7.56
CA LYS A 127 13.22 -4.46 -7.26
C LYS A 127 13.52 -4.39 -5.76
N TYR A 128 12.50 -4.42 -4.91
CA TYR A 128 12.64 -4.44 -3.46
C TYR A 128 13.31 -5.75 -2.98
N TRP A 129 12.79 -6.91 -3.39
CA TRP A 129 13.36 -8.22 -3.06
C TRP A 129 14.81 -8.37 -3.51
N THR A 130 15.09 -7.95 -4.75
CA THR A 130 16.44 -7.98 -5.31
C THR A 130 17.35 -7.05 -4.53
N ALA A 131 16.91 -5.85 -4.16
CA ALA A 131 17.72 -4.93 -3.37
C ALA A 131 18.03 -5.47 -1.96
N LEU A 132 17.08 -6.19 -1.34
CA LEU A 132 17.25 -6.81 -0.02
C LEU A 132 18.27 -7.96 -0.06
N ASN A 133 18.19 -8.83 -1.07
CA ASN A 133 19.00 -10.03 -1.18
C ASN A 133 20.30 -9.84 -1.99
N LYS A 134 20.45 -8.72 -2.71
CA LYS A 134 21.64 -8.44 -3.50
C LYS A 134 22.83 -8.23 -2.56
N ALA A 135 23.80 -9.14 -2.64
CA ALA A 135 25.10 -8.95 -2.01
C ALA A 135 25.68 -7.60 -2.43
N LYS A 136 26.08 -6.79 -1.45
CA LYS A 136 26.73 -5.48 -1.68
C LYS A 136 28.19 -5.71 -2.02
N THR A 137 28.45 -6.25 -3.20
CA THR A 137 29.80 -6.39 -3.76
C THR A 137 30.21 -5.12 -4.51
N PRO A 138 31.52 -4.82 -4.58
CA PRO A 138 32.04 -3.82 -5.51
C PRO A 138 31.52 -4.14 -6.92
N ARG A 139 31.20 -3.11 -7.72
CA ARG A 139 30.60 -3.31 -9.05
C ARG A 139 31.54 -4.14 -9.92
N ASP A 140 31.13 -5.37 -10.22
CA ASP A 140 31.81 -6.19 -11.21
C ASP A 140 31.56 -5.58 -12.60
N THR A 141 32.65 -5.26 -13.30
CA THR A 141 32.59 -4.51 -14.56
C THR A 141 32.67 -5.51 -15.70
N ILE A 142 31.54 -5.73 -16.38
CA ILE A 142 31.50 -6.60 -17.56
C ILE A 142 32.24 -5.90 -18.71
N LEU A 143 33.41 -6.43 -19.09
CA LEU A 143 34.28 -5.84 -20.11
C LEU A 143 33.80 -6.03 -21.55
N GLY A 144 32.87 -6.97 -21.78
CA GLY A 144 32.33 -7.24 -23.11
C GLY A 144 31.39 -8.45 -23.14
N LEU A 145 30.54 -8.53 -24.17
CA LEU A 145 29.65 -9.66 -24.44
C LEU A 145 30.00 -10.32 -25.77
N ARG A 146 29.96 -11.66 -25.84
CA ARG A 146 30.14 -12.40 -27.09
C ARG A 146 28.88 -12.28 -27.95
N ASN A 147 29.05 -12.06 -29.24
CA ASN A 147 27.96 -11.97 -30.20
C ASN A 147 27.29 -13.33 -30.45
N CYS A 148 25.96 -13.34 -30.61
CA CYS A 148 25.15 -14.55 -30.81
C CYS A 148 25.15 -15.06 -32.26
N ASP A 149 25.69 -14.29 -33.22
CA ASP A 149 25.70 -14.59 -34.66
C ASP A 149 26.70 -15.70 -35.07
N GLY A 150 27.16 -16.54 -34.13
CA GLY A 150 28.15 -17.60 -34.39
C GLY A 150 29.58 -17.12 -34.71
N SER A 151 29.77 -15.81 -34.93
CA SER A 151 31.07 -15.21 -35.30
C SER A 151 32.12 -15.14 -34.18
N GLY A 152 31.74 -15.44 -32.93
CA GLY A 152 32.64 -15.41 -31.77
C GLY A 152 33.17 -14.02 -31.36
N ARG A 153 32.76 -12.94 -32.05
CA ARG A 153 33.24 -11.57 -31.80
C ARG A 153 32.75 -11.05 -30.45
N ILE A 154 33.63 -10.36 -29.71
CA ILE A 154 33.30 -9.74 -28.43
C ILE A 154 32.95 -8.25 -28.65
N LEU A 155 31.74 -7.87 -28.29
CA LEU A 155 31.28 -6.49 -28.24
C LEU A 155 31.72 -5.85 -26.92
N LYS A 156 32.47 -4.75 -27.01
CA LYS A 156 32.91 -3.95 -25.85
C LYS A 156 32.14 -2.63 -25.70
N ASP A 157 31.34 -2.26 -26.71
CA ASP A 157 30.52 -1.05 -26.69
C ASP A 157 29.29 -1.28 -25.79
N PRO A 158 29.14 -0.53 -24.68
CA PRO A 158 28.06 -0.73 -23.72
C PRO A 158 26.66 -0.65 -24.31
N LYS A 159 26.45 0.22 -25.33
CA LYS A 159 25.13 0.37 -25.97
C LYS A 159 24.78 -0.89 -26.77
N LYS A 160 25.75 -1.45 -27.50
CA LYS A 160 25.57 -2.68 -28.26
C LYS A 160 25.44 -3.90 -27.36
N MET A 161 26.17 -3.93 -26.25
CA MET A 161 26.05 -4.99 -25.23
C MET A 161 24.64 -5.00 -24.61
N ALA A 162 24.10 -3.83 -24.24
CA ALA A 162 22.75 -3.74 -23.68
C ALA A 162 21.68 -4.21 -24.69
N SER A 163 21.81 -3.82 -25.96
CA SER A 163 20.90 -4.27 -27.02
C SER A 163 20.97 -5.78 -27.26
N LEU A 164 22.18 -6.36 -27.26
CA LEU A 164 22.37 -7.80 -27.43
C LEU A 164 21.77 -8.60 -26.25
N ALA A 165 22.04 -8.17 -25.02
CA ALA A 165 21.49 -8.81 -23.82
C ALA A 165 19.95 -8.74 -23.78
N ARG A 166 19.38 -7.59 -24.16
CA ARG A 166 17.92 -7.41 -24.28
C ARG A 166 17.34 -8.39 -25.31
N LYS A 167 17.96 -8.51 -26.49
CA LYS A 167 17.51 -9.43 -27.54
C LYS A 167 17.50 -10.87 -27.03
N TYR A 168 18.62 -11.33 -26.47
CA TYR A 168 18.75 -12.68 -25.89
C TYR A 168 17.68 -12.99 -24.84
N HIS A 169 17.48 -12.11 -23.86
CA HIS A 169 16.48 -12.35 -22.80
C HIS A 169 15.04 -12.25 -23.31
N ASN A 170 14.76 -11.42 -24.31
CA ASN A 170 13.45 -11.39 -24.94
C ASN A 170 13.19 -12.70 -25.70
N ASP A 171 14.16 -13.18 -26.46
CA ASP A 171 14.00 -14.36 -27.30
C ASP A 171 13.73 -15.62 -26.45
N ILE A 172 14.41 -15.79 -25.30
CA ILE A 172 14.17 -16.91 -24.36
C ILE A 172 12.77 -16.88 -23.75
N GLN A 173 12.18 -15.69 -23.53
CA GLN A 173 10.82 -15.61 -22.99
C GLN A 173 9.78 -16.25 -23.91
N TRP A 174 10.07 -16.45 -25.19
CA TRP A 174 9.16 -17.04 -26.16
C TRP A 174 9.50 -18.49 -26.53
N GLU A 175 10.64 -19.01 -26.08
CA GLU A 175 11.19 -20.29 -26.56
C GLU A 175 10.36 -21.51 -26.14
N ASP A 176 9.67 -21.42 -24.98
CA ASP A 176 8.80 -22.49 -24.43
C ASP A 176 7.31 -22.11 -24.38
N LEU A 177 6.95 -20.89 -24.80
CA LEU A 177 5.58 -20.41 -24.77
C LEU A 177 4.86 -20.84 -26.05
N THR A 178 4.16 -21.97 -25.99
CA THR A 178 3.14 -22.30 -26.98
C THR A 178 1.95 -21.36 -26.77
N PRO A 179 1.59 -20.51 -27.76
CA PRO A 179 0.38 -19.69 -27.64
C PRO A 179 -0.82 -20.64 -27.60
N GLN A 180 -1.39 -20.86 -26.41
CA GLN A 180 -2.61 -21.68 -26.31
C GLN A 180 -3.71 -21.00 -27.12
N ALA A 181 -4.27 -21.73 -28.08
CA ALA A 181 -5.41 -21.25 -28.83
C ALA A 181 -6.57 -20.95 -27.85
N PRO A 182 -7.40 -19.92 -28.10
CA PRO A 182 -8.55 -19.59 -27.23
C PRO A 182 -9.46 -20.80 -26.91
N THR A 183 -9.51 -21.77 -27.83
CA THR A 183 -10.22 -23.04 -27.69
C THR A 183 -9.60 -23.98 -26.66
N GLU A 184 -8.27 -24.02 -26.55
CA GLU A 184 -7.53 -24.84 -25.60
C GLU A 184 -7.65 -24.27 -24.18
N ARG A 185 -7.57 -22.95 -24.03
CA ARG A 185 -7.88 -22.26 -22.78
C ARG A 185 -9.29 -22.58 -22.28
N LYS A 186 -10.28 -22.56 -23.18
CA LYS A 186 -11.68 -22.89 -22.83
C LYS A 186 -11.81 -24.34 -22.37
N LYS A 187 -11.16 -25.29 -23.04
CA LYS A 187 -11.13 -26.70 -22.61
C LYS A 187 -10.54 -26.85 -21.21
N ASN A 188 -9.44 -26.17 -20.91
CA ASN A 188 -8.80 -26.24 -19.59
C ASN A 188 -9.69 -25.66 -18.48
N ILE A 189 -10.43 -24.57 -18.77
CA ILE A 189 -11.42 -24.00 -17.85
C ILE A 189 -12.56 -25.01 -17.61
N ASP A 190 -13.10 -25.59 -18.67
CA ASP A 190 -14.20 -26.56 -18.57
C ASP A 190 -13.77 -27.83 -17.82
N GLU A 191 -12.53 -28.28 -18.00
CA GLU A 191 -11.95 -29.41 -17.27
C GLU A 191 -11.79 -29.11 -15.78
N ALA A 192 -11.23 -27.94 -15.43
CA ALA A 192 -11.13 -27.50 -14.04
C ALA A 192 -12.50 -27.37 -13.37
N LEU A 193 -13.53 -26.92 -14.09
CA LEU A 193 -14.90 -26.83 -13.58
C LEU A 193 -15.56 -28.20 -13.36
N ARG A 194 -15.22 -29.22 -14.16
CA ARG A 194 -15.73 -30.59 -13.96
C ARG A 194 -15.24 -31.24 -12.68
N GLU A 195 -14.05 -30.88 -12.22
CA GLU A 195 -13.49 -31.40 -10.97
C GLU A 195 -14.17 -30.82 -9.71
N VAL A 196 -14.94 -29.72 -9.85
CA VAL A 196 -15.73 -29.14 -8.75
C VAL A 196 -17.02 -29.97 -8.55
N LYS A 197 -16.90 -31.09 -7.84
CA LYS A 197 -18.00 -32.05 -7.61
C LYS A 197 -18.96 -31.65 -6.48
N CYS A 198 -18.55 -30.77 -5.58
CA CYS A 198 -19.35 -30.39 -4.41
C CYS A 198 -20.23 -29.18 -4.73
N LYS A 199 -21.54 -29.30 -4.49
CA LYS A 199 -22.51 -28.21 -4.57
C LYS A 199 -23.00 -27.87 -3.17
N LEU A 200 -23.34 -26.61 -2.95
CA LEU A 200 -23.99 -26.17 -1.71
C LEU A 200 -25.28 -26.95 -1.52
N ASN A 201 -25.52 -27.45 -0.30
CA ASN A 201 -26.82 -28.00 0.04
C ASN A 201 -27.88 -26.87 0.12
N PRO A 202 -29.18 -27.19 0.07
CA PRO A 202 -30.24 -26.18 0.07
C PRO A 202 -30.17 -25.22 1.27
N ASP A 203 -29.80 -25.72 2.46
CA ASP A 203 -29.70 -24.91 3.67
C ASP A 203 -28.52 -23.91 3.61
N GLN A 204 -27.38 -24.35 3.10
CA GLN A 204 -26.21 -23.50 2.85
C GLN A 204 -26.52 -22.46 1.78
N ALA A 205 -27.20 -22.84 0.69
CA ALA A 205 -27.61 -21.92 -0.35
C ALA A 205 -28.59 -20.86 0.20
N ASN A 206 -29.53 -21.28 1.06
CA ASN A 206 -30.47 -20.37 1.71
C ASN A 206 -29.80 -19.50 2.78
N PHE A 207 -28.76 -19.99 3.45
CA PHE A 207 -27.95 -19.17 4.35
C PHE A 207 -27.15 -18.12 3.58
N MET A 208 -26.50 -18.51 2.48
CA MET A 208 -25.69 -17.61 1.64
C MET A 208 -26.52 -16.60 0.84
N SER A 209 -27.83 -16.81 0.67
CA SER A 209 -28.73 -15.86 0.01
C SER A 209 -29.20 -14.74 0.93
N LYS A 210 -29.02 -14.87 2.26
CA LYS A 210 -29.40 -13.84 3.23
C LYS A 210 -28.56 -12.58 3.03
N ARG A 211 -29.18 -11.42 3.22
CA ARG A 211 -28.48 -10.13 3.21
C ARG A 211 -27.69 -9.97 4.49
N LEU A 212 -26.47 -9.44 4.36
CA LEU A 212 -25.66 -9.01 5.49
C LEU A 212 -26.40 -7.93 6.27
N THR A 213 -26.48 -8.11 7.58
CA THR A 213 -27.02 -7.14 8.53
C THR A 213 -25.96 -6.12 8.93
N ARG A 214 -26.39 -4.96 9.42
CA ARG A 214 -25.48 -3.94 9.93
C ARG A 214 -24.69 -4.42 11.15
N GLU A 215 -25.33 -5.23 11.99
CA GLU A 215 -24.74 -5.84 13.18
C GLU A 215 -23.62 -6.81 12.82
N GLU A 216 -23.82 -7.67 11.81
CA GLU A 216 -22.77 -8.58 11.32
C GLU A 216 -21.58 -7.81 10.74
N VAL A 217 -21.83 -6.72 10.01
CA VAL A 217 -20.76 -5.87 9.47
C VAL A 217 -19.98 -5.17 10.59
N ALA A 218 -20.68 -4.60 11.58
CA ALA A 218 -20.06 -3.96 12.74
C ALA A 218 -19.26 -4.97 13.57
N PHE A 219 -19.81 -6.15 13.81
CA PHE A 219 -19.14 -7.24 14.51
C PHE A 219 -17.87 -7.68 13.77
N ALA A 220 -17.97 -7.93 12.46
CA ALA A 220 -16.82 -8.31 11.64
C ALA A 220 -15.75 -7.21 11.62
N LEU A 221 -16.16 -5.95 11.54
CA LEU A 221 -15.27 -4.80 11.56
C LEU A 221 -14.56 -4.68 12.91
N ALA A 222 -15.26 -4.84 14.02
CA ALA A 222 -14.67 -4.81 15.36
C ALA A 222 -13.58 -5.89 15.55
N HIS A 223 -13.84 -7.09 15.04
CA HIS A 223 -12.92 -8.24 15.10
C HIS A 223 -11.82 -8.21 14.03
N ALA A 224 -11.88 -7.28 13.07
CA ALA A 224 -10.82 -7.14 12.08
C ALA A 224 -9.50 -6.77 12.76
N GLU A 225 -8.40 -7.33 12.28
CA GLU A 225 -7.10 -7.18 12.95
C GLU A 225 -6.54 -5.77 12.75
N THR A 226 -6.21 -5.09 13.86
CA THR A 226 -5.55 -3.78 13.87
C THR A 226 -4.03 -3.96 13.83
N GLY A 227 -3.31 -3.08 13.15
CA GLY A 227 -1.85 -3.06 13.07
C GLY A 227 -1.26 -4.01 12.04
N LYS A 228 -2.08 -4.72 11.26
CA LYS A 228 -1.62 -5.56 10.16
C LYS A 228 -1.46 -4.77 8.87
N ALA A 229 -0.58 -5.28 8.01
CA ALA A 229 -0.35 -4.69 6.70
C ALA A 229 -1.64 -4.68 5.87
N ALA A 230 -1.88 -3.56 5.18
CA ALA A 230 -3.00 -3.43 4.26
C ALA A 230 -2.93 -4.46 3.13
N GLY A 231 -4.10 -4.91 2.65
CA GLY A 231 -4.19 -5.80 1.49
C GLY A 231 -3.75 -5.13 0.19
N ILE A 232 -3.98 -5.78 -0.96
CA ILE A 232 -3.54 -5.33 -2.29
C ILE A 232 -3.91 -3.89 -2.65
N ASN A 233 -5.04 -3.39 -2.11
CA ASN A 233 -5.51 -2.02 -2.34
C ASN A 233 -4.80 -0.98 -1.46
N GLY A 234 -3.94 -1.37 -0.53
CA GLY A 234 -3.17 -0.47 0.33
C GLY A 234 -3.98 0.30 1.40
N ILE A 235 -5.28 0.00 1.54
CA ILE A 235 -6.19 0.55 2.55
C ILE A 235 -6.22 -0.38 3.78
N PRO A 236 -5.86 0.11 4.98
CA PRO A 236 -5.82 -0.68 6.20
C PRO A 236 -7.20 -0.72 6.90
N TYR A 237 -7.44 -1.70 7.78
CA TYR A 237 -8.73 -1.86 8.48
C TYR A 237 -9.08 -0.68 9.39
N GLU A 238 -8.06 0.00 9.89
CA GLU A 238 -8.13 1.19 10.73
C GLU A 238 -8.90 2.33 10.07
N LEU A 239 -8.84 2.45 8.73
CA LEU A 239 -9.66 3.44 8.03
C LEU A 239 -11.14 3.15 8.23
N TRP A 240 -11.54 1.89 8.01
CA TRP A 240 -12.95 1.49 8.11
C TRP A 240 -13.46 1.60 9.54
N LYS A 241 -12.64 1.20 10.53
CA LYS A 241 -12.93 1.39 11.95
C LYS A 241 -13.08 2.86 12.33
N ALA A 242 -12.21 3.73 11.81
CA ALA A 242 -12.29 5.17 12.08
C ALA A 242 -13.54 5.81 11.48
N LEU A 243 -13.96 5.39 10.28
CA LEU A 243 -15.20 5.87 9.66
C LEU A 243 -16.44 5.41 10.40
N ASP A 244 -16.48 4.15 10.85
CA ASP A 244 -17.59 3.61 11.63
C ASP A 244 -17.70 4.32 13.00
N GLN A 245 -16.58 4.52 13.69
CA GLN A 245 -16.55 5.28 14.94
C GLN A 245 -17.06 6.73 14.74
N GLN A 246 -16.58 7.42 13.70
CA GLN A 246 -17.04 8.78 13.41
C GLN A 246 -18.55 8.82 13.13
N PHE A 247 -19.10 7.80 12.47
CA PHE A 247 -20.53 7.70 12.23
C PHE A 247 -21.35 7.44 13.50
N ILE A 248 -20.80 6.70 14.46
CA ILE A 248 -21.40 6.52 15.79
C ILE A 248 -21.39 7.84 16.55
N ASP A 249 -20.23 8.52 16.59
CA ASP A 249 -20.04 9.80 17.29
C ASP A 249 -20.93 10.93 16.73
N GLU A 250 -21.23 10.92 15.42
CA GLU A 250 -22.12 11.90 14.77
C GLU A 250 -23.63 11.63 15.01
N LYS A 251 -23.97 10.45 15.54
CA LYS A 251 -25.36 10.05 15.83
C LYS A 251 -25.77 10.23 17.28
N GLU A 252 -24.82 10.37 18.19
CA GLU A 252 -25.03 10.74 19.61
C GLU A 252 -25.10 12.26 19.78
#